data_AF-F4JWS2-F1
#
_entry.id   AF-F4JWS2-F1
#
_cell.length_a   1.000
_cell.length_b   1.000
_cell.length_c   1.000
_cell.angle_alpha   90.00
_cell.angle_beta   90.00
_cell.angle_gamma   90.00
#
_symmetry.space_group_name_H-M   'P 1'
#
loop_
_entity.id
_entity.type
_entity.pdbx_description
1 polymer ?
#
loop_
_entity_poly.entity_id
_entity_poly.type
_entity_poly.pdbx_seq_one_letter_code
_entity_poly.pdbx_strand_id
1 'polypeptide(L)'
;MHEPETSKPYLIFSSDNLEAMISSVLSNGDNNKNVLFTFRKTKGSLVRSDQTLPLRSFKLSENATYDCLDIFKQPGLNHPSLQNHTIQIAGVRSRAGPYHGVEAWFNGYKLNVGRYQISYTQIFIGSRLNNQDNFIQAGYIINPGFFGTGQLWTYGFWKGKDGKGCYNTACDGFIQVSRKIPIVQPIDLKPGVPDWSRWSIHQDKGTGNWWLTQILQNAPNEDIGYWPKELFNLINNGATTVGVGGAVQASGSGSSPPMGNGNFPVGGRADSAIFTNIEVLDSNYNQRKMNSFPTEIMVDSPKCYGLRIGKVKLFHRTRLGFFFNYGGPGGNSC
;
A
#
# COMPACT_ATOMS: atom_id res chain seq x y z
N MET A 1 20.10 -47.83 7.39
CA MET A 1 20.16 -47.06 6.14
C MET A 1 19.04 -46.02 6.25
N HIS A 2 19.32 -44.85 6.84
CA HIS A 2 18.31 -43.80 6.94
C HIS A 2 18.35 -43.01 5.63
N GLU A 3 17.29 -43.15 4.83
CA GLU A 3 17.05 -42.23 3.71
C GLU A 3 16.97 -40.80 4.26
N PRO A 4 17.64 -39.83 3.61
CA PRO A 4 17.59 -38.45 4.03
C PRO A 4 16.17 -37.93 3.87
N GLU A 5 15.63 -37.31 4.93
CA GLU A 5 14.42 -36.52 4.86
C GLU A 5 14.54 -35.54 3.69
N THR A 6 13.83 -35.83 2.60
CA THR A 6 13.65 -34.88 1.51
C THR A 6 13.06 -33.62 2.12
N SER A 7 13.85 -32.55 2.12
CA SER A 7 13.45 -31.23 2.54
C SER A 7 12.08 -30.91 1.95
N LYS A 8 11.07 -30.78 2.81
CA LYS A 8 9.75 -30.29 2.40
C LYS A 8 9.96 -28.96 1.68
N PRO A 9 9.50 -28.79 0.43
CA PRO A 9 9.62 -27.51 -0.24
C PRO A 9 8.78 -26.49 0.53
N TYR A 10 9.43 -25.56 1.22
CA TYR A 10 8.76 -24.39 1.75
C TYR A 10 8.26 -23.56 0.56
N LEU A 11 6.96 -23.30 0.52
CA LEU A 11 6.43 -22.19 -0.26
C LEU A 11 6.95 -20.91 0.41
N ILE A 12 7.94 -20.26 -0.19
CA ILE A 12 8.33 -18.91 0.19
C ILE A 12 7.20 -18.00 -0.31
N PHE A 13 6.31 -17.60 0.59
CA PHE A 13 5.34 -16.56 0.29
C PHE A 13 6.07 -15.23 0.27
N SER A 14 6.13 -14.59 -0.91
CA SER A 14 6.70 -13.26 -1.01
C SER A 14 5.73 -12.24 -0.42
N SER A 15 6.29 -11.16 0.10
CA SER A 15 5.59 -9.94 0.51
C SER A 15 4.62 -9.39 -0.55
N ASP A 16 4.76 -9.82 -1.81
CA ASP A 16 4.00 -9.33 -2.96
C ASP A 16 2.51 -9.69 -2.90
N ASN A 17 2.15 -10.80 -2.22
CA ASN A 17 0.75 -11.24 -2.11
C ASN A 17 -0.08 -10.30 -1.23
N LEU A 18 0.50 -9.79 -0.15
CA LEU A 18 -0.18 -8.84 0.73
C LEU A 18 -0.42 -7.51 0.00
N GLU A 19 0.57 -7.01 -0.72
CA GLU A 19 0.41 -5.73 -1.42
C GLU A 19 -0.56 -5.82 -2.59
N ALA A 20 -0.67 -6.99 -3.22
CA ALA A 20 -1.75 -7.25 -4.16
C ALA A 20 -3.13 -7.11 -3.47
N MET A 21 -3.27 -7.54 -2.21
CA MET A 21 -4.49 -7.32 -1.43
C MET A 21 -4.67 -5.84 -1.06
N ILE A 22 -3.64 -5.12 -0.58
CA ILE A 22 -3.73 -3.70 -0.25
C ILE A 22 -4.13 -2.87 -1.48
N SER A 23 -3.43 -3.05 -2.60
CA SER A 23 -3.74 -2.39 -3.87
C SER A 23 -5.18 -2.64 -4.33
N SER A 24 -5.71 -3.86 -4.12
CA SER A 24 -7.09 -4.18 -4.46
C SER A 24 -8.13 -3.49 -3.57
N VAL A 25 -7.88 -3.40 -2.26
CA VAL A 25 -8.76 -2.72 -1.29
C VAL A 25 -8.80 -1.24 -1.60
N LEU A 26 -7.63 -0.64 -1.87
CA LEU A 26 -7.49 0.78 -2.20
C LEU A 26 -8.18 1.15 -3.53
N SER A 27 -8.06 0.30 -4.55
CA SER A 27 -8.67 0.53 -5.87
C SER A 27 -10.18 0.27 -5.93
N ASN A 28 -10.67 -0.84 -5.36
CA ASN A 28 -12.08 -1.24 -5.47
C ASN A 28 -12.94 -0.84 -4.26
N GLY A 29 -12.41 -0.93 -3.04
CA GLY A 29 -13.21 -0.97 -1.81
C GLY A 29 -13.98 -2.28 -1.59
N ASP A 30 -13.74 -3.32 -2.40
CA ASP A 30 -14.33 -4.65 -2.25
C ASP A 30 -13.27 -5.59 -1.64
N ASN A 31 -13.44 -5.97 -0.37
CA ASN A 31 -12.58 -6.96 0.31
C ASN A 31 -12.63 -8.37 -0.32
N ASN A 32 -13.50 -8.63 -1.31
CA ASN A 32 -13.93 -9.98 -1.67
C ASN A 32 -13.58 -10.47 -3.09
N LYS A 33 -12.77 -9.78 -3.89
CA LYS A 33 -12.55 -10.19 -5.31
C LYS A 33 -11.12 -10.06 -5.80
N ASN A 34 -10.23 -10.96 -5.38
CA ASN A 34 -8.95 -11.16 -6.06
C ASN A 34 -8.76 -12.65 -6.36
N VAL A 35 -7.98 -12.99 -7.38
CA VAL A 35 -7.66 -14.37 -7.78
C VAL A 35 -6.14 -14.41 -7.86
N LEU A 36 -5.51 -15.42 -7.26
CA LEU A 36 -4.06 -15.63 -7.33
C LEU A 36 -3.79 -17.06 -7.83
N PHE A 37 -2.68 -17.26 -8.54
CA PHE A 37 -2.29 -18.53 -9.16
C PHE A 37 -1.45 -19.39 -8.20
N THR A 38 -1.72 -20.70 -8.12
CA THR A 38 -0.88 -21.65 -7.38
C THR A 38 -0.14 -22.57 -8.35
N PHE A 39 1.15 -22.83 -8.08
CA PHE A 39 1.99 -23.77 -8.83
C PHE A 39 1.85 -25.20 -8.29
N ARG A 40 1.59 -26.18 -9.16
CA ARG A 40 1.84 -27.60 -8.87
C ARG A 40 3.06 -28.08 -9.66
N LYS A 41 4.07 -28.61 -8.96
CA LYS A 41 5.12 -29.43 -9.59
C LYS A 41 4.81 -30.90 -9.25
N THR A 42 4.41 -31.70 -10.23
CA THR A 42 4.26 -33.15 -10.02
C THR A 42 5.63 -33.81 -10.08
N LYS A 43 6.28 -33.90 -8.93
CA LYS A 43 7.13 -35.05 -8.56
C LYS A 43 7.17 -35.16 -7.04
N GLY A 44 6.45 -36.14 -6.51
CA GLY A 44 6.60 -36.63 -5.14
C GLY A 44 6.29 -35.65 -4.01
N SER A 45 5.04 -35.21 -3.89
CA SER A 45 4.30 -35.07 -2.62
C SER A 45 3.04 -34.25 -2.86
N LEU A 46 1.87 -34.84 -2.62
CA LEU A 46 0.59 -34.16 -2.64
C LEU A 46 0.57 -33.15 -1.48
N VAL A 47 0.67 -31.85 -1.75
CA VAL A 47 0.00 -30.90 -0.84
C VAL A 47 -1.48 -31.08 -1.10
N ARG A 48 -2.13 -31.82 -0.20
CA ARG A 48 -3.57 -32.08 -0.20
C ARG A 48 -4.28 -30.72 -0.30
N SER A 49 -4.76 -30.38 -1.50
CA SER A 49 -5.84 -29.41 -1.64
C SER A 49 -7.04 -30.13 -1.06
N ASP A 50 -7.28 -29.95 0.24
CA ASP A 50 -8.58 -30.32 0.80
C ASP A 50 -9.61 -29.39 0.14
N GLN A 51 -10.34 -29.96 -0.83
CA GLN A 51 -11.67 -29.56 -1.27
C GLN A 51 -11.86 -28.25 -2.07
N THR A 52 -10.83 -27.63 -2.64
CA THR A 52 -11.00 -26.44 -3.49
C THR A 52 -10.91 -26.78 -4.97
N LEU A 53 -12.07 -26.79 -5.65
CA LEU A 53 -12.16 -26.99 -7.10
C LEU A 53 -11.47 -25.81 -7.84
N PRO A 54 -10.58 -26.08 -8.80
CA PRO A 54 -10.01 -25.04 -9.64
C PRO A 54 -11.10 -24.38 -10.49
N LEU A 55 -11.08 -23.04 -10.54
CA LEU A 55 -11.85 -22.23 -11.48
C LEU A 55 -11.45 -22.54 -12.93
N ARG A 56 -10.17 -22.85 -13.15
CA ARG A 56 -9.61 -23.22 -14.45
C ARG A 56 -8.30 -23.97 -14.26
N SER A 57 -8.00 -24.93 -15.13
CA SER A 57 -6.72 -25.65 -15.13
C SER A 57 -6.02 -25.51 -16.49
N PHE A 58 -4.69 -25.38 -16.48
CA PHE A 58 -3.86 -25.31 -17.67
C PHE A 58 -2.75 -26.35 -17.59
N LYS A 59 -2.66 -27.24 -18.59
CA LYS A 59 -1.54 -28.19 -18.69
C LYS A 59 -0.37 -27.49 -19.37
N LEU A 60 0.73 -27.28 -18.65
CA LEU A 60 1.96 -26.68 -19.18
C LEU A 60 2.89 -27.73 -19.80
N SER A 61 2.91 -28.93 -19.21
CA SER A 61 3.62 -30.11 -19.72
C SER A 61 2.99 -31.39 -19.19
N GLU A 62 3.49 -32.56 -19.58
CA GLU A 62 3.03 -33.84 -19.02
C GLU A 62 3.07 -33.88 -17.49
N ASN A 63 4.01 -33.16 -16.88
CA ASN A 63 4.27 -33.15 -15.44
C ASN A 63 4.02 -31.77 -14.79
N ALA A 64 3.23 -30.91 -15.42
CA ALA A 64 2.90 -29.60 -14.84
C ALA A 64 1.50 -29.15 -15.25
N THR A 65 0.64 -28.94 -14.25
CA THR A 65 -0.69 -28.37 -14.41
C THR A 65 -0.82 -27.18 -13.48
N TYR A 66 -1.28 -26.05 -14.00
CA TYR A 66 -1.61 -24.84 -13.24
C TYR A 66 -3.09 -24.84 -12.93
N ASP A 67 -3.42 -24.67 -11.67
CA ASP A 67 -4.81 -24.59 -11.20
C ASP A 67 -5.09 -23.15 -10.72
N CYS A 68 -6.03 -22.49 -11.37
CA CYS A 68 -6.60 -21.23 -10.91
C CYS A 68 -7.55 -21.52 -9.76
N LEU A 69 -7.21 -21.09 -8.56
CA LEU A 69 -8.05 -21.19 -7.38
C LEU A 69 -8.51 -19.79 -6.99
N ASP A 70 -9.69 -19.71 -6.36
CA ASP A 70 -10.13 -18.51 -5.65
C ASP A 70 -9.06 -18.10 -4.62
N ILE A 71 -8.74 -16.79 -4.52
CA ILE A 71 -7.64 -16.32 -3.67
C ILE A 71 -7.81 -16.76 -2.23
N PHE A 72 -9.03 -16.68 -1.70
CA PHE A 72 -9.33 -17.02 -0.29
C PHE A 72 -9.29 -18.53 -0.05
N LYS A 73 -9.24 -19.33 -1.12
CA LYS A 73 -9.28 -20.79 -1.10
C LYS A 73 -7.94 -21.41 -1.47
N GLN A 74 -6.88 -20.61 -1.57
CA GLN A 74 -5.56 -21.14 -1.85
C GLN A 74 -5.03 -21.97 -0.68
N PRO A 75 -4.51 -23.19 -0.93
CA PRO A 75 -3.86 -24.00 0.11
C PRO A 75 -2.70 -23.27 0.78
N GLY A 76 -2.04 -22.37 0.04
CA GLY A 76 -0.97 -21.55 0.60
C GLY A 76 -1.43 -20.56 1.66
N LEU A 77 -2.67 -20.07 1.57
CA LEU A 77 -3.27 -19.30 2.65
C LEU A 77 -3.55 -20.14 3.89
N ASN A 78 -3.58 -21.48 3.80
CA ASN A 78 -3.62 -22.34 4.99
C ASN A 78 -2.29 -22.32 5.77
N HIS A 79 -1.23 -21.65 5.28
CA HIS A 79 -0.07 -21.41 6.11
C HIS A 79 -0.48 -20.54 7.32
N PRO A 80 -0.13 -20.92 8.57
CA PRO A 80 -0.52 -20.15 9.76
C PRO A 80 -0.16 -18.66 9.70
N SER A 81 0.91 -18.30 8.97
CA SER A 81 1.34 -16.92 8.74
C SER A 81 0.55 -16.16 7.67
N LEU A 82 -0.44 -16.78 7.00
CA LEU A 82 -1.25 -16.16 5.95
C LEU A 82 -2.76 -16.31 6.17
N GLN A 83 -3.21 -17.27 6.99
CA GLN A 83 -4.63 -17.40 7.35
C GLN A 83 -5.16 -16.09 7.99
N ASN A 84 -6.38 -15.70 7.63
CA ASN A 84 -7.19 -14.67 8.30
C ASN A 84 -6.57 -13.26 8.41
N HIS A 85 -5.64 -12.89 7.52
CA HIS A 85 -5.11 -11.52 7.52
C HIS A 85 -6.16 -10.55 6.99
N THR A 86 -6.49 -9.55 7.80
CA THR A 86 -7.41 -8.46 7.44
C THR A 86 -6.61 -7.19 7.22
N ILE A 87 -6.87 -6.51 6.10
CA ILE A 87 -6.36 -5.17 5.84
C ILE A 87 -7.43 -4.17 6.28
N GLN A 88 -6.99 -3.15 7.01
CA GLN A 88 -7.88 -2.11 7.52
C GLN A 88 -7.31 -0.75 7.16
N ILE A 89 -8.19 0.18 6.78
CA ILE A 89 -7.80 1.49 6.27
C ILE A 89 -8.48 2.61 7.05
N ALA A 90 -7.79 3.75 7.16
CA ALA A 90 -8.38 5.04 7.50
C ALA A 90 -7.78 6.12 6.58
N GLY A 91 -8.53 6.54 5.58
CA GLY A 91 -8.04 7.47 4.56
C GLY A 91 -9.13 8.10 3.72
N VAL A 92 -8.71 8.83 2.69
CA VAL A 92 -9.60 9.40 1.68
C VAL A 92 -9.12 9.03 0.29
N ARG A 93 -10.06 8.85 -0.64
CA ARG A 93 -9.75 8.67 -2.07
C ARG A 93 -10.68 9.48 -2.93
N SER A 94 -10.25 9.77 -4.16
CA SER A 94 -11.08 10.28 -5.23
C SER A 94 -11.02 9.32 -6.41
N ARG A 95 -12.18 9.05 -7.03
CA ARG A 95 -12.34 8.18 -8.21
C ARG A 95 -12.78 8.93 -9.46
N ALA A 96 -12.72 10.26 -9.44
CA ALA A 96 -13.12 11.11 -10.55
C ALA A 96 -11.96 11.43 -11.51
N GLY A 97 -11.07 10.45 -11.74
CA GLY A 97 -9.94 10.61 -12.66
C GLY A 97 -10.37 10.87 -14.12
N PRO A 98 -9.42 11.09 -15.04
CA PRO A 98 -8.00 10.74 -14.87
C PRO A 98 -7.23 11.76 -14.02
N TYR A 99 -6.30 11.23 -13.22
CA TYR A 99 -5.35 11.97 -12.39
C TYR A 99 -3.92 11.69 -12.86
N HIS A 100 -3.11 12.73 -12.97
CA HIS A 100 -1.69 12.61 -13.31
C HIS A 100 -0.78 12.72 -12.09
N GLY A 101 -1.34 12.76 -10.88
CA GLY A 101 -0.53 12.79 -9.67
C GLY A 101 -1.32 13.05 -8.40
N VAL A 102 -0.65 12.80 -7.27
CA VAL A 102 -1.13 13.05 -5.91
C VAL A 102 0.02 13.60 -5.08
N GLU A 103 -0.25 14.63 -4.30
CA GLU A 103 0.70 15.27 -3.40
C GLU A 103 0.06 15.48 -2.03
N ALA A 104 0.81 15.21 -0.96
CA ALA A 104 0.36 15.56 0.38
C ALA A 104 1.54 15.80 1.33
N TRP A 105 1.27 16.59 2.37
CA TRP A 105 2.07 16.57 3.59
C TRP A 105 1.50 15.53 4.54
N PHE A 106 2.37 14.78 5.19
CA PHE A 106 1.97 13.81 6.19
C PHE A 106 3.09 13.57 7.17
N ASN A 107 2.73 12.99 8.32
CA ASN A 107 3.69 12.62 9.34
C ASN A 107 3.71 11.11 9.62
N GLY A 108 4.90 10.62 9.96
CA GLY A 108 5.14 9.26 10.42
C GLY A 108 5.55 9.26 11.89
N TYR A 109 5.28 8.16 12.58
CA TYR A 109 5.60 7.98 14.00
C TYR A 109 6.23 6.62 14.24
N LYS A 110 7.05 6.53 15.28
CA LYS A 110 7.45 5.25 15.85
C LYS A 110 6.26 4.61 16.57
N LEU A 111 5.91 3.39 16.16
CA LEU A 111 4.84 2.59 16.76
C LEU A 111 5.35 1.22 17.20
N ASN A 112 4.63 0.59 18.14
CA ASN A 112 4.85 -0.82 18.47
C ASN A 112 4.01 -1.70 17.54
N VAL A 113 4.63 -2.23 16.49
CA VAL A 113 4.01 -3.13 15.52
C VAL A 113 4.59 -4.52 15.69
N GLY A 114 3.74 -5.53 15.81
CA GLY A 114 4.15 -6.92 16.00
C GLY A 114 4.84 -7.52 14.77
N ARG A 115 5.57 -8.62 14.96
CA ARG A 115 6.38 -9.29 13.92
C ARG A 115 5.59 -9.65 12.64
N TYR A 116 4.30 -9.96 12.78
CA TYR A 116 3.41 -10.38 11.69
C TYR A 116 2.33 -9.33 11.38
N GLN A 117 2.56 -8.09 11.79
CA GLN A 117 1.68 -6.95 11.54
C GLN A 117 2.43 -5.92 10.71
N ILE A 118 1.69 -5.06 10.03
CA ILE A 118 2.26 -3.94 9.26
C ILE A 118 1.41 -2.69 9.48
N SER A 119 2.06 -1.54 9.58
CA SER A 119 1.40 -0.23 9.57
C SER A 119 1.98 0.65 8.47
N TYR A 120 1.11 1.32 7.74
CA TYR A 120 1.42 2.19 6.62
C TYR A 120 0.87 3.59 6.84
N THR A 121 1.61 4.58 6.36
CA THR A 121 1.15 5.94 6.04
C THR A 121 1.47 6.16 4.58
N GLN A 122 0.47 6.37 3.72
CA GLN A 122 0.69 6.34 2.29
C GLN A 122 -0.09 7.38 1.50
N ILE A 123 0.55 7.88 0.45
CA ILE A 123 -0.11 8.44 -0.73
C ILE A 123 -0.10 7.38 -1.84
N PHE A 124 -1.17 7.29 -2.61
CA PHE A 124 -1.29 6.27 -3.64
C PHE A 124 -2.10 6.73 -4.85
N ILE A 125 -1.82 6.10 -5.98
CA ILE A 125 -2.46 6.36 -7.27
C ILE A 125 -2.53 5.06 -8.07
N GLY A 126 -3.62 4.85 -8.81
CA GLY A 126 -3.77 3.65 -9.61
C GLY A 126 -5.08 3.55 -10.38
N SER A 127 -5.15 2.50 -11.20
CA SER A 127 -6.32 2.12 -12.00
C SER A 127 -6.50 0.61 -11.97
N ARG A 128 -7.76 0.17 -12.01
CA ARG A 128 -8.13 -1.24 -12.17
C ARG A 128 -9.05 -1.40 -13.37
N LEU A 129 -8.77 -2.38 -14.21
CA LEU A 129 -9.60 -2.75 -15.36
C LEU A 129 -9.49 -4.25 -15.62
N ASN A 130 -10.61 -4.95 -15.80
CA ASN A 130 -10.63 -6.37 -16.19
C ASN A 130 -9.71 -7.28 -15.34
N ASN A 131 -9.73 -7.14 -14.00
CA ASN A 131 -8.87 -7.87 -13.05
C ASN A 131 -7.35 -7.61 -13.17
N GLN A 132 -6.95 -6.58 -13.93
CA GLN A 132 -5.60 -6.05 -13.89
C GLN A 132 -5.58 -4.76 -13.07
N ASP A 133 -4.50 -4.56 -12.33
CA ASP A 133 -4.28 -3.38 -11.50
C ASP A 133 -2.95 -2.73 -11.90
N ASN A 134 -2.94 -1.41 -12.02
CA ASN A 134 -1.71 -0.63 -11.93
C ASN A 134 -1.81 0.26 -10.70
N PHE A 135 -0.77 0.27 -9.89
CA PHE A 135 -0.80 0.93 -8.61
C PHE A 135 0.59 1.40 -8.22
N ILE A 136 0.67 2.59 -7.64
CA ILE A 136 1.88 3.14 -7.06
C ILE A 136 1.49 3.68 -5.69
N GLN A 137 2.27 3.34 -4.68
CA GLN A 137 2.14 3.89 -3.33
C GLN A 137 3.51 4.27 -2.79
N ALA A 138 3.54 5.30 -1.98
CA ALA A 138 4.75 5.73 -1.29
C ALA A 138 4.39 6.38 0.05
N GLY A 139 5.28 6.26 1.02
CA GLY A 139 5.19 6.98 2.29
C GLY A 139 6.04 6.32 3.36
N TYR A 140 5.44 6.11 4.54
CA TYR A 140 6.06 5.41 5.64
C TYR A 140 5.48 4.01 5.86
N ILE A 141 6.32 3.09 6.29
CA ILE A 141 5.96 1.71 6.64
C ILE A 141 6.68 1.28 7.92
N ILE A 142 6.00 0.50 8.74
CA ILE A 142 6.60 -0.29 9.82
C ILE A 142 6.26 -1.74 9.54
N ASN A 143 7.26 -2.49 9.07
CA ASN A 143 7.11 -3.90 8.72
C ASN A 143 8.28 -4.70 9.32
N PRO A 144 8.17 -5.15 10.58
CA PRO A 144 9.23 -5.92 11.22
C PRO A 144 9.50 -7.27 10.54
N GLY A 145 8.50 -7.84 9.86
CA GLY A 145 8.66 -9.08 9.09
C GLY A 145 9.57 -8.91 7.87
N PHE A 146 9.52 -7.76 7.21
CA PHE A 146 10.32 -7.46 6.01
C PHE A 146 11.67 -6.81 6.35
N PHE A 147 11.71 -5.82 7.25
CA PHE A 147 12.93 -5.07 7.58
C PHE A 147 13.73 -5.69 8.75
N GLY A 148 13.16 -6.66 9.47
CA GLY A 148 13.78 -7.25 10.66
C GLY A 148 13.80 -6.34 11.89
N THR A 149 13.34 -5.09 11.78
CA THR A 149 13.27 -4.11 12.87
C THR A 149 11.88 -3.49 12.98
N GLY A 150 11.48 -3.09 14.19
CA GLY A 150 10.24 -2.32 14.44
C GLY A 150 10.37 -0.82 14.20
N GLN A 151 11.31 -0.40 13.35
CA GLN A 151 11.53 1.02 13.04
C GLN A 151 10.56 1.51 11.95
N LEU A 152 10.39 2.83 11.87
CA LEU A 152 9.73 3.48 10.75
C LEU A 152 10.70 3.52 9.57
N TRP A 153 10.21 3.18 8.38
CA TRP A 153 10.96 3.24 7.14
C TRP A 153 10.21 4.08 6.12
N THR A 154 10.95 4.80 5.27
CA THR A 154 10.39 5.24 3.99
C THR A 154 10.28 4.05 3.04
N TYR A 155 9.29 4.09 2.16
CA TYR A 155 9.16 3.07 1.12
C TYR A 155 8.41 3.61 -0.09
N GLY A 156 8.55 2.88 -1.19
CA GLY A 156 7.57 2.87 -2.27
C GLY A 156 7.27 1.44 -2.72
N PHE A 157 6.10 1.27 -3.32
CA PHE A 157 5.68 0.01 -3.91
C PHE A 157 4.95 0.29 -5.21
N TRP A 158 5.13 -0.59 -6.17
CA TRP A 158 4.40 -0.52 -7.44
C TRP A 158 3.85 -1.89 -7.82
N LYS A 159 2.72 -1.87 -8.54
CA LYS A 159 2.13 -3.01 -9.23
C LYS A 159 1.81 -2.56 -10.65
N GLY A 160 2.23 -3.32 -11.64
CA GLY A 160 2.11 -3.01 -13.05
C GLY A 160 1.47 -4.14 -13.85
N LYS A 161 1.73 -4.14 -15.15
CA LYS A 161 1.21 -5.13 -16.08
C LYS A 161 1.65 -6.55 -15.73
N ASP A 162 0.86 -7.53 -16.15
CA ASP A 162 1.11 -8.96 -15.92
C ASP A 162 1.26 -9.36 -14.44
N GLY A 163 0.77 -8.53 -13.51
CA GLY A 163 0.86 -8.77 -12.08
C GLY A 163 2.25 -8.54 -11.48
N LYS A 164 3.20 -7.99 -12.25
CA LYS A 164 4.52 -7.63 -11.73
C LYS A 164 4.40 -6.50 -10.73
N GLY A 165 5.19 -6.53 -9.67
CA GLY A 165 5.17 -5.51 -8.64
C GLY A 165 6.20 -5.78 -7.57
N CYS A 166 6.55 -4.76 -6.81
CA CYS A 166 7.73 -4.81 -5.96
C CYS A 166 7.84 -3.63 -5.02
N TYR A 167 8.55 -3.85 -3.91
CA TYR A 167 8.98 -2.77 -3.04
C TYR A 167 10.29 -2.15 -3.51
N ASN A 168 10.36 -0.83 -3.40
CA ASN A 168 11.59 -0.05 -3.48
C ASN A 168 12.39 -0.42 -4.73
N THR A 169 13.65 -0.84 -4.53
CA THR A 169 14.56 -1.33 -5.56
C THR A 169 14.83 -2.84 -5.40
N ALA A 170 13.94 -3.59 -4.76
CA ALA A 170 14.11 -5.04 -4.58
C ALA A 170 14.08 -5.82 -5.90
N CYS A 171 13.55 -5.19 -6.95
CA CYS A 171 13.61 -5.68 -8.32
C CYS A 171 13.58 -4.50 -9.30
N ASP A 172 13.76 -4.81 -10.58
CA ASP A 172 13.77 -3.82 -11.65
C ASP A 172 12.40 -3.18 -11.80
N GLY A 173 12.30 -1.90 -11.41
CA GLY A 173 11.07 -1.14 -11.55
C GLY A 173 11.14 0.28 -10.99
N PHE A 174 12.08 0.58 -10.11
CA PHE A 174 12.33 1.94 -9.66
C PHE A 174 13.77 2.36 -9.97
N ILE A 175 13.92 3.50 -10.64
CA ILE A 175 15.21 4.10 -10.93
C ILE A 175 15.46 5.21 -9.91
N GLN A 176 16.33 4.93 -8.94
CA GLN A 176 16.79 5.92 -7.95
C GLN A 176 17.66 6.97 -8.66
N VAL A 177 17.28 8.25 -8.55
CA VAL A 177 17.97 9.39 -9.17
C VAL A 177 18.67 10.23 -8.10
N SER A 178 17.98 10.53 -7.00
CA SER A 178 18.57 11.31 -5.91
C SER A 178 19.73 10.53 -5.29
N ARG A 179 20.85 11.23 -5.09
CA ARG A 179 22.00 10.76 -4.30
C ARG A 179 21.90 11.16 -2.82
N LYS A 180 20.88 11.95 -2.46
CA LYS A 180 20.70 12.50 -1.12
C LYS A 180 19.58 11.80 -0.36
N ILE A 181 18.47 11.51 -1.04
CA ILE A 181 17.26 10.97 -0.42
C ILE A 181 16.94 9.63 -1.10
N PRO A 182 17.24 8.49 -0.45
CA PRO A 182 16.86 7.18 -0.97
C PRO A 182 15.34 6.96 -0.82
N ILE A 183 14.74 6.18 -1.73
CA ILE A 183 13.33 5.76 -1.60
C ILE A 183 13.09 4.97 -0.31
N VAL A 184 14.07 4.20 0.15
CA VAL A 184 13.99 3.33 1.33
C VAL A 184 15.13 3.65 2.30
N GLN A 185 14.78 4.09 3.50
CA GLN A 185 15.70 4.33 4.61
C GLN A 185 14.98 4.23 5.96
N PRO A 186 15.68 3.81 7.02
CA PRO A 186 15.13 3.86 8.37
C PRO A 186 15.08 5.32 8.84
N ILE A 187 14.00 5.66 9.54
CA ILE A 187 13.84 6.96 10.21
C ILE A 187 14.02 6.75 11.70
N ASP A 188 15.09 7.33 12.25
CA ASP A 188 15.34 7.27 13.69
C ASP A 188 14.52 8.33 14.44
N LEU A 189 13.45 7.87 15.10
CA LEU A 189 12.52 8.72 15.83
C LEU A 189 12.50 8.41 17.33
N LYS A 190 12.50 9.48 18.11
CA LYS A 190 12.10 9.41 19.53
C LYS A 190 10.59 9.11 19.63
N PRO A 191 10.14 8.30 20.60
CA PRO A 191 8.70 8.06 20.80
C PRO A 191 7.90 9.37 20.90
N GLY A 192 6.79 9.45 20.17
CA GLY A 192 5.91 10.63 20.13
C GLY A 192 6.39 11.79 19.25
N VAL A 193 7.62 11.77 18.73
CA VAL A 193 8.13 12.79 17.80
C VAL A 193 7.79 12.40 16.35
N PRO A 194 7.05 13.24 15.60
CA PRO A 194 6.72 12.96 14.20
C PRO A 194 7.88 13.25 13.26
N ASP A 195 7.98 12.46 12.18
CA ASP A 195 8.73 12.83 10.97
C ASP A 195 7.81 13.38 9.90
N TRP A 196 8.06 14.59 9.41
CA TRP A 196 7.21 15.26 8.43
C TRP A 196 7.76 15.14 7.02
N SER A 197 6.93 14.66 6.10
CA SER A 197 7.26 14.55 4.68
C SER A 197 6.20 15.23 3.82
N ARG A 198 6.64 15.87 2.74
CA ARG A 198 5.78 16.36 1.65
C ARG A 198 6.21 15.68 0.36
N TRP A 199 5.44 14.71 -0.08
CA TRP A 199 5.78 13.90 -1.26
C TRP A 199 4.74 14.07 -2.35
N SER A 200 5.21 13.99 -3.59
CA SER A 200 4.39 13.97 -4.80
C SER A 200 4.71 12.72 -5.60
N ILE A 201 3.66 11.94 -5.92
CA ILE A 201 3.71 10.95 -7.01
C ILE A 201 3.09 11.63 -8.22
N HIS A 202 3.84 11.83 -9.30
CA HIS A 202 3.34 12.55 -10.48
C HIS A 202 3.87 11.95 -11.78
N GLN A 203 3.06 12.00 -12.83
CA GLN A 203 3.46 11.58 -14.15
C GLN A 203 4.15 12.72 -14.88
N ASP A 204 5.36 12.49 -15.38
CA ASP A 204 6.04 13.45 -16.24
C ASP A 204 5.38 13.47 -17.62
N LYS A 205 5.02 14.67 -18.09
CA LYS A 205 4.30 14.88 -19.35
C LYS A 205 5.14 14.56 -20.58
N GLY A 206 6.46 14.75 -20.50
CA GLY A 206 7.37 14.53 -21.63
C GLY A 206 7.71 13.06 -21.86
N THR A 207 8.06 12.36 -20.78
CA THR A 207 8.51 10.96 -20.83
C THR A 207 7.38 9.96 -20.61
N GLY A 208 6.35 10.33 -19.85
CA GLY A 208 5.28 9.46 -19.37
C GLY A 208 5.62 8.67 -18.10
N ASN A 209 6.85 8.83 -17.58
CA ASN A 209 7.33 8.14 -16.38
C ASN A 209 6.66 8.69 -15.12
N TRP A 210 6.52 7.85 -14.10
CA TRP A 210 5.93 8.24 -12.82
C TRP A 210 7.04 8.56 -11.82
N TRP A 211 7.15 9.80 -11.41
CA TRP A 211 8.17 10.29 -10.49
C TRP A 211 7.67 10.29 -9.04
N LEU A 212 8.60 10.02 -8.13
CA LEU A 212 8.47 10.32 -6.72
C LEU A 212 9.39 11.50 -6.38
N THR A 213 8.79 12.60 -5.95
CA THR A 213 9.52 13.84 -5.63
C THR A 213 9.23 14.25 -4.19
N GLN A 214 10.29 14.55 -3.43
CA GLN A 214 10.16 15.22 -2.14
C GLN A 214 10.18 16.73 -2.35
N ILE A 215 9.10 17.37 -1.94
CA ILE A 215 8.91 18.81 -2.08
C ILE A 215 9.46 19.49 -0.82
N LEU A 216 10.57 20.19 -0.97
CA LEU A 216 11.31 20.76 0.15
C LEU A 216 10.88 22.21 0.43
N GLN A 217 10.89 22.61 1.70
CA GLN A 217 10.65 23.99 2.08
C GLN A 217 11.94 24.80 1.92
N ASN A 218 11.87 25.95 1.24
CA ASN A 218 12.99 26.87 1.07
C ASN A 218 14.23 26.24 0.40
N ALA A 219 14.05 25.15 -0.32
CA ALA A 219 15.08 24.48 -1.11
C ALA A 219 14.45 23.97 -2.41
N PRO A 220 15.24 23.73 -3.48
CA PRO A 220 14.75 23.03 -4.65
C PRO A 220 14.15 21.68 -4.28
N ASN A 221 13.08 21.28 -4.97
CA ASN A 221 12.53 19.94 -4.81
C ASN A 221 13.58 18.89 -5.18
N GLU A 222 13.53 17.73 -4.53
CA GLU A 222 14.46 16.64 -4.78
C GLU A 222 13.68 15.47 -5.40
N ASP A 223 14.02 15.15 -6.65
CA ASP A 223 13.48 13.98 -7.34
C ASP A 223 14.16 12.72 -6.83
N ILE A 224 13.46 11.94 -6.01
CA ILE A 224 13.97 10.69 -5.43
C ILE A 224 14.27 9.70 -6.55
N GLY A 225 13.34 9.56 -7.49
CA GLY A 225 13.47 8.66 -8.64
C GLY A 225 12.14 8.45 -9.34
N TYR A 226 12.09 7.49 -10.25
CA TYR A 226 10.88 7.22 -11.05
C TYR A 226 10.65 5.74 -11.35
N TRP A 227 9.38 5.42 -11.58
CA TRP A 227 8.92 4.18 -12.18
C TRP A 227 8.76 4.38 -13.70
N PRO A 228 9.48 3.62 -14.54
CA PRO A 228 9.33 3.68 -15.99
C PRO A 228 7.90 3.39 -16.45
N LYS A 229 7.41 4.12 -17.46
CA LYS A 229 6.05 3.95 -17.99
C LYS A 229 5.78 2.53 -18.52
N GLU A 230 6.82 1.83 -18.97
CA GLU A 230 6.73 0.49 -19.59
C GLU A 230 6.24 -0.58 -18.60
N LEU A 231 6.31 -0.29 -17.30
CA LEU A 231 5.76 -1.13 -16.23
C LEU A 231 4.23 -1.14 -16.26
N PHE A 232 3.61 -0.10 -16.82
CA PHE A 232 2.19 0.17 -16.67
C PHE A 232 1.45 0.07 -18.02
N ASN A 233 0.22 -0.41 -17.95
CA ASN A 233 -0.70 -0.56 -19.09
C ASN A 233 -2.07 0.09 -18.85
N LEU A 234 -2.37 0.54 -17.62
CA LEU A 234 -3.65 1.12 -17.21
C LEU A 234 -3.54 2.57 -16.70
N ILE A 235 -2.33 3.07 -16.44
CA ILE A 235 -2.10 4.45 -15.97
C ILE A 235 -1.26 5.28 -16.96
N ASN A 236 -1.12 4.83 -18.20
CA ASN A 236 -0.32 5.55 -19.21
C ASN A 236 -0.88 6.93 -19.55
N ASN A 237 -2.21 7.09 -19.49
CA ASN A 237 -2.92 8.35 -19.74
C ASN A 237 -3.53 8.92 -18.45
N GLY A 238 -2.84 8.73 -17.32
CA GLY A 238 -3.36 9.07 -16.00
C GLY A 238 -4.16 7.94 -15.36
N ALA A 239 -4.37 8.07 -14.05
CA ALA A 239 -4.98 7.06 -13.21
C ALA A 239 -6.43 7.39 -12.85
N THR A 240 -7.28 6.38 -12.69
CA THR A 240 -8.70 6.58 -12.33
C THR A 240 -8.87 6.95 -10.86
N THR A 241 -7.91 6.62 -10.01
CA THR A 241 -8.03 6.75 -8.55
C THR A 241 -6.75 7.30 -7.93
N VAL A 242 -6.94 8.21 -6.98
CA VAL A 242 -5.90 8.78 -6.12
C VAL A 242 -6.39 8.77 -4.68
N GLY A 243 -5.50 8.65 -3.72
CA GLY A 243 -5.87 8.68 -2.32
C GLY A 243 -4.68 8.80 -1.39
N VAL A 244 -5.00 9.07 -0.13
CA VAL A 244 -4.02 9.17 0.94
C VAL A 244 -4.63 8.62 2.23
N GLY A 245 -3.82 8.02 3.10
CA GLY A 245 -4.31 7.51 4.38
C GLY A 245 -3.38 6.53 5.07
N GLY A 246 -3.84 6.03 6.20
CA GLY A 246 -3.22 4.90 6.89
C GLY A 246 -3.83 3.59 6.45
N ALA A 247 -3.01 2.54 6.40
CA ALA A 247 -3.46 1.16 6.27
C ALA A 247 -2.71 0.28 7.26
N VAL A 248 -3.31 -0.83 7.67
CA VAL A 248 -2.68 -1.80 8.54
C VAL A 248 -3.00 -3.21 8.09
N GLN A 249 -2.09 -4.14 8.38
CA GLN A 249 -2.34 -5.57 8.33
C GLN A 249 -2.41 -6.11 9.77
N ALA A 250 -3.54 -6.71 10.09
CA ALA A 250 -3.69 -7.50 11.30
C ALA A 250 -2.94 -8.83 11.18
N SER A 251 -2.41 -9.34 12.30
CA SER A 251 -1.83 -10.68 12.35
C SER A 251 -2.90 -11.76 12.10
N GLY A 252 -2.49 -12.98 11.73
CA GLY A 252 -3.43 -14.10 11.56
C GLY A 252 -4.25 -14.49 12.80
N SER A 253 -3.93 -13.93 13.98
CA SER A 253 -4.75 -14.04 15.20
C SER A 253 -5.93 -13.05 15.27
N GLY A 254 -6.04 -12.15 14.30
CA GLY A 254 -7.02 -11.05 14.28
C GLY A 254 -6.55 -9.78 15.02
N SER A 255 -5.44 -9.83 15.75
CA SER A 255 -4.89 -8.64 16.41
C SER A 255 -4.35 -7.64 15.38
N SER A 256 -4.88 -6.42 15.38
CA SER A 256 -4.50 -5.34 14.47
C SER A 256 -3.56 -4.32 15.13
N PRO A 257 -2.51 -3.82 14.44
CA PRO A 257 -1.55 -2.89 15.03
C PRO A 257 -2.12 -1.46 15.16
N PRO A 258 -1.46 -0.58 15.94
CA PRO A 258 -1.77 0.84 15.90
C PRO A 258 -1.54 1.43 14.50
N MET A 259 -2.36 2.42 14.13
CA MET A 259 -2.25 3.17 12.86
C MET A 259 -1.93 4.64 13.16
N GLY A 260 -1.11 5.27 12.29
CA GLY A 260 -0.77 6.69 12.42
C GLY A 260 0.15 6.93 13.63
N ASN A 261 -0.40 7.50 14.70
CA ASN A 261 0.30 7.65 15.98
C ASN A 261 -0.29 6.78 17.11
N GLY A 262 -1.25 5.90 16.79
CA GLY A 262 -1.94 5.04 17.76
C GLY A 262 -3.16 5.66 18.44
N ASN A 263 -3.47 6.94 18.19
CA ASN A 263 -4.61 7.63 18.81
C ASN A 263 -5.78 7.81 17.83
N PHE A 264 -7.01 7.73 18.35
CA PHE A 264 -8.19 8.16 17.60
C PHE A 264 -8.17 9.69 17.35
N PRO A 265 -8.68 10.17 16.21
CA PRO A 265 -8.72 11.59 15.87
C PRO A 265 -9.89 12.33 16.55
N VAL A 266 -10.02 12.20 17.87
CA VAL A 266 -11.12 12.80 18.66
C VAL A 266 -10.86 14.25 19.07
N GLY A 267 -9.60 14.63 19.27
CA GLY A 267 -9.26 15.96 19.76
C GLY A 267 -8.77 16.93 18.68
N GLY A 268 -7.73 17.69 18.99
CA GLY A 268 -7.16 18.74 18.15
C GLY A 268 -6.30 18.21 16.99
N ARG A 269 -5.69 19.15 16.24
CA ARG A 269 -4.86 18.83 15.06
C ARG A 269 -3.62 17.99 15.38
N ALA A 270 -3.10 18.09 16.61
CA ALA A 270 -1.86 17.46 17.02
C ALA A 270 -2.06 16.09 17.71
N ASP A 271 -3.31 15.68 17.93
CA ASP A 271 -3.63 14.57 18.83
C ASP A 271 -3.45 13.20 18.15
N SER A 272 -3.54 13.20 16.82
CA SER A 272 -3.43 12.02 15.95
C SER A 272 -2.57 12.32 14.72
N ALA A 273 -2.21 11.28 13.96
CA ALA A 273 -1.52 11.48 12.69
C ALA A 273 -2.40 12.27 11.71
N ILE A 274 -1.76 12.93 10.73
CA ILE A 274 -2.42 13.92 9.88
C ILE A 274 -1.90 13.89 8.46
N PHE A 275 -2.81 14.08 7.50
CA PHE A 275 -2.49 14.47 6.13
C PHE A 275 -2.98 15.90 5.90
N THR A 276 -2.15 16.76 5.31
CA THR A 276 -2.48 18.16 4.99
C THR A 276 -2.08 18.51 3.56
N ASN A 277 -2.65 19.60 3.04
CA ASN A 277 -2.40 20.09 1.68
C ASN A 277 -2.53 18.98 0.63
N ILE A 278 -3.59 18.17 0.77
CA ILE A 278 -3.82 17.02 -0.10
C ILE A 278 -4.32 17.55 -1.46
N GLU A 279 -3.47 17.39 -2.46
CA GLU A 279 -3.64 17.92 -3.80
C GLU A 279 -3.43 16.82 -4.84
N VAL A 280 -3.99 17.04 -6.02
CA VAL A 280 -3.94 16.11 -7.15
C VAL A 280 -3.58 16.88 -8.41
N LEU A 281 -2.90 16.22 -9.35
CA LEU A 281 -2.81 16.72 -10.72
C LEU A 281 -4.00 16.20 -11.50
N ASP A 282 -4.83 17.11 -11.98
CA ASP A 282 -6.00 16.76 -12.80
C ASP A 282 -5.62 16.32 -14.22
N SER A 283 -6.62 16.02 -15.05
CA SER A 283 -6.44 15.60 -16.45
C SER A 283 -5.66 16.59 -17.31
N ASN A 284 -5.58 17.86 -16.91
CA ASN A 284 -4.85 18.91 -17.60
C ASN A 284 -3.48 19.20 -16.96
N TYR A 285 -3.04 18.35 -16.02
CA TYR A 285 -1.82 18.53 -15.20
C TYR A 285 -1.88 19.77 -14.30
N ASN A 286 -3.07 20.27 -13.97
CA ASN A 286 -3.20 21.38 -13.02
C ASN A 286 -3.28 20.83 -11.59
N GLN A 287 -2.49 21.43 -10.70
CA GLN A 287 -2.53 21.12 -9.27
C GLN A 287 -3.81 21.71 -8.65
N ARG A 288 -4.64 20.82 -8.07
CA ARG A 288 -5.92 21.17 -7.46
C ARG A 288 -6.10 20.46 -6.14
N LYS A 289 -6.81 21.07 -5.21
CA LYS A 289 -7.17 20.42 -3.94
C LYS A 289 -8.01 19.17 -4.22
N MET A 290 -7.69 18.05 -3.58
CA MET A 290 -8.41 16.80 -3.81
C MET A 290 -9.92 16.93 -3.53
N ASN A 291 -10.32 17.70 -2.51
CA ASN A 291 -11.72 17.96 -2.19
C ASN A 291 -12.47 18.86 -3.18
N SER A 292 -11.82 19.31 -4.26
CA SER A 292 -12.51 19.89 -5.43
C SER A 292 -13.09 18.82 -6.36
N PHE A 293 -12.83 17.54 -6.08
CA PHE A 293 -13.39 16.36 -6.73
C PHE A 293 -14.23 15.55 -5.71
N PRO A 294 -15.16 14.69 -6.18
CA PRO A 294 -15.85 13.73 -5.33
C PRO A 294 -14.87 12.89 -4.50
N THR A 295 -14.85 13.14 -3.19
CA THR A 295 -13.90 12.53 -2.25
C THR A 295 -14.66 11.59 -1.31
N GLU A 296 -14.22 10.35 -1.23
CA GLU A 296 -14.77 9.31 -0.36
C GLU A 296 -13.90 9.15 0.89
N ILE A 297 -14.55 8.94 2.04
CA ILE A 297 -13.88 8.52 3.28
C ILE A 297 -13.87 7.00 3.32
N MET A 298 -12.70 6.42 3.58
CA MET A 298 -12.50 4.98 3.75
C MET A 298 -12.15 4.71 5.20
N VAL A 299 -13.04 4.07 5.96
CA VAL A 299 -12.81 3.59 7.34
C VAL A 299 -13.51 2.25 7.50
N ASP A 300 -12.75 1.16 7.43
CA ASP A 300 -13.33 -0.20 7.40
C ASP A 300 -13.60 -0.76 8.81
N SER A 301 -12.79 -0.35 9.80
CA SER A 301 -12.90 -0.80 11.19
C SER A 301 -13.05 0.40 12.13
N PRO A 302 -14.22 1.07 12.18
CA PRO A 302 -14.44 2.28 12.97
C PRO A 302 -14.29 2.07 14.48
N LYS A 303 -14.36 0.82 14.96
CA LYS A 303 -14.08 0.44 16.35
C LYS A 303 -12.59 0.52 16.71
N CYS A 304 -11.70 0.43 15.72
CA CYS A 304 -10.25 0.37 15.91
C CYS A 304 -9.52 1.59 15.36
N TYR A 305 -10.06 2.20 14.31
CA TYR A 305 -9.50 3.38 13.65
C TYR A 305 -10.57 4.43 13.40
N GLY A 306 -10.16 5.67 13.40
CA GLY A 306 -11.02 6.79 13.04
C GLY A 306 -10.36 7.67 12.00
N LEU A 307 -11.21 8.45 11.33
CA LEU A 307 -10.81 9.55 10.46
C LEU A 307 -11.69 10.75 10.74
N ARG A 308 -11.09 11.94 10.80
CA ARG A 308 -11.80 13.20 11.00
C ARG A 308 -11.30 14.24 10.00
N ILE A 309 -12.16 14.58 9.04
CA ILE A 309 -11.91 15.69 8.11
C ILE A 309 -11.77 17.00 8.88
N GLY A 310 -10.70 17.73 8.57
CA GLY A 310 -10.43 19.03 9.15
C GLY A 310 -11.46 20.07 8.71
N LYS A 311 -11.97 20.85 9.67
CA LYS A 311 -12.79 22.02 9.38
C LYS A 311 -11.97 23.30 9.55
N VAL A 312 -11.99 24.15 8.53
CA VAL A 312 -11.42 25.50 8.58
C VAL A 312 -12.57 26.47 8.85
N LYS A 313 -12.52 27.25 9.94
CA LYS A 313 -13.51 28.32 10.13
C LYS A 313 -13.32 29.36 9.02
N LEU A 314 -14.44 29.88 8.49
CA LEU A 314 -14.46 30.80 7.34
C LEU A 314 -13.46 31.98 7.45
N PHE A 315 -13.24 32.48 8.67
CA PHE A 315 -12.37 33.63 8.96
C PHE A 315 -10.92 33.27 9.32
N HIS A 316 -10.57 31.98 9.37
CA HIS A 316 -9.19 31.55 9.60
C HIS A 316 -8.60 31.04 8.28
N ARG A 317 -7.67 31.79 7.69
CA ARG A 317 -6.79 31.26 6.63
C ARG A 317 -5.88 30.20 7.25
N THR A 318 -6.27 28.94 7.26
CA THR A 318 -5.32 27.86 7.60
C THR A 318 -4.46 27.59 6.37
N ARG A 319 -3.15 27.44 6.58
CA ARG A 319 -2.21 27.05 5.51
C ARG A 319 -2.34 25.57 5.11
N LEU A 320 -3.21 24.81 5.79
CA LEU A 320 -3.29 23.34 5.73
C LEU A 320 -4.06 22.78 4.53
N GLY A 321 -4.68 23.61 3.69
CA GLY A 321 -5.43 23.13 2.51
C GLY A 321 -6.56 22.16 2.87
N PHE A 322 -6.78 21.13 2.04
CA PHE A 322 -7.60 19.97 2.40
C PHE A 322 -6.77 19.04 3.30
N PHE A 323 -7.33 18.67 4.45
CA PHE A 323 -6.60 17.91 5.46
C PHE A 323 -7.54 17.06 6.33
N PHE A 324 -7.00 16.01 6.93
CA PHE A 324 -7.70 15.19 7.91
C PHE A 324 -6.74 14.57 8.92
N ASN A 325 -7.26 14.31 10.10
CA ASN A 325 -6.60 13.54 11.14
C ASN A 325 -7.09 12.09 11.08
N TYR A 326 -6.21 11.13 11.35
CA TYR A 326 -6.52 9.69 11.33
C TYR A 326 -5.67 8.92 12.33
N GLY A 327 -6.11 7.70 12.64
CA GLY A 327 -5.36 6.76 13.45
C GLY A 327 -6.25 5.99 14.40
N GLY A 328 -5.61 5.20 15.24
CA GLY A 328 -6.28 4.42 16.28
C GLY A 328 -5.37 3.34 16.84
N PRO A 329 -5.72 2.76 18.00
CA PRO A 329 -4.85 1.86 18.74
C PRO A 329 -4.78 0.45 18.16
N GLY A 330 -5.69 0.08 17.24
CA GLY A 330 -5.85 -1.31 16.82
C GLY A 330 -6.47 -2.17 17.95
N GLY A 331 -6.14 -3.47 17.98
CA GLY A 331 -6.63 -4.41 19.00
C GLY A 331 -7.15 -5.73 18.45
N ASN A 332 -7.71 -6.57 19.33
CA ASN A 332 -8.13 -7.95 19.04
C ASN A 332 -9.58 -8.09 18.55
N SER A 333 -10.29 -6.98 18.32
CA SER A 333 -11.70 -6.98 17.90
C SER A 333 -11.95 -5.99 16.77
N CYS A 334 -10.97 -5.96 15.87
CA CYS A 334 -11.04 -5.36 14.56
C CYS A 334 -11.42 -6.47 13.55
#